data_AF-A0A4Q9M8W8-F1
#
_entry.id   AF-A0A4Q9M8W8-F1
#
_cell.length_a   1.000
_cell.length_b   1.000
_cell.length_c   1.000
_cell.angle_alpha   90.00
_cell.angle_beta   90.00
_cell.angle_gamma   90.00
#
_symmetry.space_group_name_H-M   'P 1'
#
loop_
_entity.id
_entity.type
_entity.pdbx_description
1 polymer ?
#
loop_
_entity_poly.entity_id
_entity_poly.type
_entity_poly.pdbx_seq_one_letter_code
_entity_poly.pdbx_strand_id
1 'polypeptide(L)'
;MAASLARLTSLSTQTLSLLLERQRLQNIPSNSTSLHTPQIVKNLQQLRAGILELEKKEGVSEATKLLRTQHERMRGMLGGDADVQRCEEPQTEPMSPNASSSSIPTPAPAAPPPAPATSAEGHRYAPYTDDPEAGYTDEDMLLQQRLIMDDQDVHLDELSRSITRQRDLSLQINDELDVHTGLLEGLDHDLDRTDSRLTGARRRLDRVAKGAKENGSTVMIALLILVLLILIIVFKT
;
A
#
# COMPACT_ATOMS: atom_id res chain seq x y z
N MET A 1 20.84 8.91 -5.71
CA MET A 1 20.33 8.24 -6.92
C MET A 1 19.05 8.94 -7.31
N ALA A 2 18.79 9.20 -8.59
CA ALA A 2 17.55 9.86 -8.99
C ALA A 2 16.38 8.88 -8.83
N ALA A 3 15.37 9.21 -8.02
CA ALA A 3 14.13 8.46 -8.04
C ALA A 3 13.53 8.50 -9.45
N SER A 4 13.37 7.33 -10.08
CA SER A 4 12.71 7.21 -11.39
C SER A 4 11.19 7.12 -11.19
N LEU A 5 10.41 7.68 -12.13
CA LEU A 5 8.95 7.65 -12.08
C LEU A 5 8.43 6.20 -11.93
N ALA A 6 9.03 5.28 -12.70
CA ALA A 6 8.69 3.85 -12.65
C ALA A 6 8.88 3.24 -11.26
N ARG A 7 9.96 3.59 -10.55
CA ARG A 7 10.22 3.12 -9.18
C ARG A 7 9.18 3.63 -8.20
N LEU A 8 8.79 4.89 -8.29
CA LEU A 8 7.75 5.47 -7.42
C LEU A 8 6.38 4.84 -7.68
N THR A 9 6.04 4.58 -8.95
CA THR A 9 4.79 3.88 -9.29
C THR A 9 4.77 2.46 -8.73
N SER A 10 5.86 1.70 -8.87
CA SER A 10 5.98 0.34 -8.33
C SER A 10 5.83 0.30 -6.81
N LEU A 11 6.58 1.15 -6.11
CA LEU A 11 6.52 1.27 -4.65
C LEU A 11 5.11 1.64 -4.19
N SER A 12 4.46 2.56 -4.90
CA SER A 12 3.09 2.98 -4.64
C SER A 12 2.07 1.84 -4.79
N THR A 13 2.17 1.01 -5.84
CA THR A 13 1.33 -0.18 -6.01
C THR A 13 1.55 -1.20 -4.91
N GLN A 14 2.79 -1.42 -4.49
CA GLN A 14 3.14 -2.32 -3.40
C GLN A 14 2.53 -1.85 -2.06
N THR A 15 2.63 -0.55 -1.75
CA THR A 15 2.01 0.02 -0.54
C THR A 15 0.51 -0.09 -0.54
N LEU A 16 -0.12 0.07 -1.70
CA LEU A 16 -1.57 -0.08 -1.84
C LEU A 16 -1.99 -1.52 -1.54
N SER A 17 -1.25 -2.52 -2.06
CA SER A 17 -1.51 -3.94 -1.78
C SER A 17 -1.48 -4.22 -0.28
N LEU A 18 -0.44 -3.75 0.42
CA LEU A 18 -0.30 -3.93 1.87
C LEU A 18 -1.42 -3.23 2.66
N LEU A 19 -1.86 -2.05 2.19
CA LEU A 19 -2.98 -1.33 2.81
C LEU A 19 -4.32 -2.03 2.63
N LEU A 20 -4.59 -2.59 1.44
CA LEU A 20 -5.82 -3.35 1.19
C LEU A 20 -5.82 -4.68 1.93
N GLU A 21 -4.67 -5.34 2.02
CA GLU A 21 -4.51 -6.56 2.82
C GLU A 21 -4.78 -6.27 4.30
N ARG A 22 -4.21 -5.18 4.83
CA ARG A 22 -4.53 -4.69 6.18
C ARG A 22 -6.03 -4.45 6.35
N GLN A 23 -6.66 -3.75 5.41
CA GLN A 23 -8.09 -3.44 5.48
C GLN A 23 -8.95 -4.72 5.46
N ARG A 24 -8.58 -5.71 4.63
CA ARG A 24 -9.23 -7.03 4.59
C ARG A 24 -9.09 -7.78 5.92
N LEU A 25 -7.91 -7.73 6.54
CA LEU A 25 -7.65 -8.39 7.82
C LEU A 25 -8.29 -7.66 9.00
N GLN A 26 -8.59 -6.36 8.87
CA GLN A 26 -9.29 -5.57 9.88
C GLN A 26 -10.74 -6.01 10.11
N ASN A 27 -11.32 -6.71 9.13
CA ASN A 27 -12.64 -7.34 9.24
C ASN A 27 -12.61 -8.69 9.99
N ILE A 28 -11.43 -9.21 10.33
CA ILE A 28 -11.25 -10.43 11.12
C ILE A 28 -10.77 -9.98 12.51
N PRO A 29 -11.40 -10.39 13.63
CA PRO A 29 -11.10 -9.90 14.99
C PRO A 29 -9.73 -10.36 15.55
N SER A 30 -8.79 -10.74 14.69
CA SER A 30 -7.42 -11.08 15.05
C SER A 30 -6.52 -9.85 15.01
N ASN A 31 -5.74 -9.62 16.07
CA ASN A 31 -4.81 -8.49 16.28
C ASN A 31 -3.58 -8.48 15.31
N SER A 32 -3.70 -9.13 14.16
CA SER A 32 -2.72 -9.33 13.08
C SER A 32 -2.42 -8.04 12.30
N THR A 33 -3.25 -7.02 12.47
CA THR A 33 -3.27 -5.75 11.73
C THR A 33 -2.04 -4.87 11.96
N SER A 34 -1.31 -5.06 13.06
CA SER A 34 -0.17 -4.22 13.46
C SER A 34 1.14 -4.54 12.73
N LEU A 35 1.22 -5.71 12.07
CA LEU A 35 2.47 -6.27 11.57
C LEU A 35 3.04 -5.54 10.34
N HIS A 36 2.18 -5.14 9.41
CA HIS A 36 2.59 -4.42 8.19
C HIS A 36 2.66 -2.90 8.36
N THR A 37 2.16 -2.34 9.46
CA THR A 37 2.16 -0.90 9.75
C THR A 37 3.54 -0.25 9.62
N PRO A 38 4.63 -0.74 10.25
CA PRO A 38 5.94 -0.11 10.14
C PRO A 38 6.50 -0.12 8.71
N GLN A 39 6.24 -1.18 7.96
CA GLN A 39 6.65 -1.28 6.56
C GLN A 39 5.88 -0.29 5.67
N ILE A 40 4.56 -0.20 5.85
CA ILE A 40 3.71 0.76 5.13
C ILE A 40 4.19 2.19 5.41
N VAL A 41 4.55 2.52 6.66
CA VAL A 41 5.12 3.82 7.03
C VAL A 41 6.44 4.10 6.33
N LYS A 42 7.40 3.17 6.37
CA LYS A 42 8.71 3.31 5.71
C LYS A 42 8.55 3.53 4.20
N ASN A 43 7.69 2.74 3.56
CA ASN A 43 7.42 2.87 2.14
C ASN A 43 6.72 4.20 1.82
N LEU A 44 5.74 4.65 2.62
CA LEU A 44 5.11 5.96 2.44
C LEU A 44 6.14 7.09 2.56
N GLN A 45 7.06 7.02 3.52
CA GLN A 45 8.15 8.00 3.67
C GLN A 45 9.08 8.02 2.46
N GLN A 46 9.48 6.85 1.95
CA GLN A 46 10.30 6.73 0.74
C GLN A 46 9.57 7.26 -0.51
N LEU A 47 8.27 6.95 -0.64
CA LEU A 47 7.42 7.47 -1.73
C LEU A 47 7.36 8.99 -1.70
N ARG A 48 7.15 9.58 -0.51
CA ARG A 48 7.17 11.03 -0.33
C ARG A 48 8.51 11.64 -0.73
N ALA A 49 9.61 11.10 -0.21
CA ALA A 49 10.95 11.62 -0.48
C ALA A 49 11.27 11.59 -1.98
N GLY A 50 10.90 10.50 -2.65
CA GLY A 50 11.08 10.37 -4.08
C GLY A 50 10.18 11.26 -4.92
N ILE A 51 8.92 11.50 -4.53
CA ILE A 51 8.04 12.47 -5.20
C ILE A 51 8.64 13.88 -5.13
N LEU A 52 9.14 14.30 -3.97
CA LEU A 52 9.76 15.62 -3.80
C LEU A 52 11.04 15.76 -4.64
N GLU A 53 11.85 14.71 -4.72
CA GLU A 53 13.05 14.70 -5.56
C GLU A 53 12.71 14.78 -7.06
N LEU A 54 11.67 14.05 -7.49
CA LEU A 54 11.22 14.02 -8.88
C LEU A 54 10.64 15.37 -9.30
N GLU A 55 9.90 16.03 -8.41
CA GLU A 55 9.41 17.40 -8.64
C GLU A 55 10.53 18.44 -8.68
N LYS A 56 11.56 18.29 -7.86
CA LYS A 56 12.73 19.16 -7.93
C LYS A 56 13.49 19.04 -9.26
N LYS A 57 13.47 17.85 -9.88
CA LYS A 57 14.22 17.55 -11.12
C LYS A 57 13.43 17.83 -12.39
N GLU A 58 12.19 17.35 -12.47
CA GLU A 58 11.36 17.40 -13.68
C GLU A 58 10.24 18.44 -13.58
N GLY A 59 10.08 19.09 -12.42
CA GLY A 59 8.97 19.98 -12.14
C GLY A 59 7.70 19.22 -11.76
N VAL A 60 6.63 19.98 -11.50
CA VAL A 60 5.32 19.42 -11.14
C VAL A 60 4.64 18.90 -12.40
N SER A 61 4.87 17.63 -12.72
CA SER A 61 4.25 16.90 -13.83
C SER A 61 2.91 16.29 -13.43
N GLU A 62 2.05 15.95 -14.39
CA GLU A 62 0.79 15.24 -14.13
C GLU A 62 1.03 13.91 -13.38
N ALA A 63 2.15 13.23 -13.67
CA ALA A 63 2.53 12.01 -12.96
C ALA A 63 2.87 12.26 -11.47
N THR A 64 3.53 13.37 -11.14
CA THR A 64 3.86 13.69 -9.74
C THR A 64 2.62 14.12 -8.95
N LYS A 65 1.68 14.82 -9.60
CA LYS A 65 0.37 15.15 -9.01
C LYS A 65 -0.46 13.90 -8.71
N LEU A 66 -0.48 12.93 -9.63
CA LEU A 66 -1.15 11.64 -9.43
C LEU A 66 -0.52 10.87 -8.27
N LEU A 67 0.81 10.76 -8.24
CA LEU A 67 1.54 10.09 -7.15
C LEU A 67 1.31 10.77 -5.80
N ARG A 68 1.27 12.12 -5.74
CA ARG A 68 0.93 12.87 -4.52
C ARG A 68 -0.48 12.54 -4.04
N THR A 69 -1.46 12.57 -4.94
CA THR A 69 -2.86 12.23 -4.63
C THR A 69 -2.97 10.80 -4.11
N GLN A 70 -2.26 9.86 -4.74
CA GLN A 70 -2.23 8.46 -4.32
C GLN A 70 -1.58 8.30 -2.95
N HIS A 71 -0.46 8.98 -2.69
CA HIS A 71 0.22 8.99 -1.39
C HIS A 71 -0.69 9.52 -0.28
N GLU A 72 -1.40 10.62 -0.54
CA GLU A 72 -2.36 11.22 0.40
C GLU A 72 -3.51 10.25 0.74
N ARG A 73 -4.05 9.55 -0.27
CA ARG A 73 -5.08 8.52 -0.08
C ARG A 73 -4.55 7.35 0.76
N MET A 74 -3.37 6.85 0.45
CA MET A 74 -2.75 5.74 1.17
C MET A 74 -2.44 6.10 2.62
N ARG A 75 -2.04 7.35 2.88
CA ARG A 75 -1.88 7.88 4.24
C ARG A 75 -3.21 7.92 4.99
N GLY A 76 -4.29 8.37 4.34
CA GLY A 76 -5.63 8.39 4.94
C GLY A 76 -6.12 6.99 5.34
N MET A 77 -5.78 5.96 4.58
CA MET A 77 -6.13 4.56 4.89
C MET A 77 -5.35 3.98 6.08
N LEU A 78 -4.18 4.55 6.41
CA LEU A 78 -3.36 4.07 7.52
C LEU A 78 -3.96 4.47 8.89
N GLY A 79 -4.75 5.54 8.93
CA GLY A 79 -5.26 6.14 10.17
C GLY A 79 -4.24 7.10 10.80
N GLY A 80 -4.72 8.01 11.64
CA GLY A 80 -3.92 9.10 12.24
C GLY A 80 -2.79 8.66 13.20
N ASP A 81 -2.64 7.36 13.45
CA ASP A 81 -1.67 6.81 14.40
C ASP A 81 -0.23 6.71 13.84
N ALA A 82 -0.06 6.94 12.54
CA ALA A 82 1.24 6.93 11.90
C ALA A 82 1.72 8.36 11.66
N ASP A 83 2.86 8.71 12.24
CA ASP A 83 3.55 10.01 12.16
C ASP A 83 4.14 10.26 10.75
N VAL A 84 3.29 10.16 9.72
CA VAL A 84 3.63 10.35 8.31
C VAL A 84 3.25 11.78 7.92
N GLN A 85 4.25 12.65 7.92
CA GLN A 85 4.13 14.05 7.55
C GLN A 85 3.48 14.20 6.16
N ARG A 86 2.61 15.21 5.96
CA ARG A 86 1.96 15.53 4.67
C ARG A 86 2.96 16.11 3.68
N CYS A 87 2.93 15.72 2.40
CA CYS A 87 3.69 16.41 1.35
C CYS A 87 3.35 17.90 1.40
N GLU A 88 4.26 18.74 1.89
CA GLU A 88 4.04 20.18 1.91
C GLU A 88 4.19 20.73 0.49
N GLU A 89 3.18 21.47 0.08
CA GLU A 89 3.14 22.25 -1.15
C GLU A 89 4.09 23.45 -0.99
N PRO A 90 4.92 23.80 -2.00
CA PRO A 90 5.70 25.04 -1.93
C PRO A 90 4.74 26.23 -1.94
N GLN A 91 4.55 26.85 -0.78
CA GLN A 91 3.72 28.03 -0.60
C GLN A 91 4.31 29.22 -1.38
N THR A 92 3.47 29.88 -2.16
CA THR A 92 3.71 31.26 -2.60
C THR A 92 2.85 32.15 -1.69
N GLU A 93 3.47 32.74 -0.65
CA GLU A 93 2.88 33.76 0.22
C GLU A 93 2.79 35.12 -0.53
N PRO A 94 1.77 35.96 -0.28
CA PRO A 94 1.92 36.94 0.80
C PRO A 94 0.67 37.24 1.66
N MET A 95 0.86 37.18 2.98
CA MET A 95 0.49 38.14 4.05
C MET A 95 -0.96 38.67 4.21
N SER A 96 -1.57 38.20 5.31
CA SER A 96 -2.25 38.96 6.41
C SER A 96 -3.64 39.62 6.19
N PRO A 97 -4.35 40.03 7.27
CA PRO A 97 -4.76 39.26 8.47
C PRO A 97 -6.26 39.51 8.80
N ASN A 98 -7.00 38.56 9.38
CA ASN A 98 -8.07 38.97 10.31
C ASN A 98 -8.51 37.86 11.26
N ALA A 99 -8.77 38.31 12.48
CA ALA A 99 -9.20 37.57 13.63
C ALA A 99 -10.64 37.04 13.48
N SER A 100 -10.92 35.93 14.18
CA SER A 100 -12.05 35.72 15.10
C SER A 100 -12.01 34.24 15.51
N SER A 101 -11.46 33.91 16.69
CA SER A 101 -12.19 33.70 17.94
C SER A 101 -13.24 32.58 17.86
N SER A 102 -12.95 31.44 18.50
CA SER A 102 -13.71 31.08 19.70
C SER A 102 -13.14 29.84 20.39
N SER A 103 -12.76 30.08 21.63
CA SER A 103 -12.56 29.13 22.71
C SER A 103 -13.80 28.27 23.00
N ILE A 104 -13.54 26.98 23.25
CA ILE A 104 -14.22 25.94 24.05
C ILE A 104 -15.55 26.32 24.73
N PRO A 105 -16.52 25.39 24.84
CA PRO A 105 -16.61 24.68 26.12
C PRO A 105 -16.95 23.18 26.02
N THR A 106 -16.30 22.44 26.92
CA THR A 106 -16.68 21.13 27.47
C THR A 106 -18.17 21.09 27.83
N PRO A 107 -18.83 19.91 27.70
CA PRO A 107 -19.62 19.45 28.84
C PRO A 107 -19.51 17.93 29.07
N ALA A 108 -19.38 17.56 30.33
CA ALA A 108 -19.84 16.29 30.90
C ALA A 108 -20.68 16.66 32.15
N PRO A 109 -21.52 15.79 32.75
CA PRO A 109 -22.01 14.47 32.34
C PRO A 109 -23.55 14.34 32.43
N ALA A 110 -24.21 13.51 31.61
CA ALA A 110 -25.59 13.08 31.88
C ALA A 110 -25.92 11.73 31.23
N ALA A 111 -26.34 10.81 32.10
CA ALA A 111 -27.11 9.55 31.95
C ALA A 111 -27.46 8.97 30.56
N PRO A 112 -27.44 7.62 30.43
CA PRO A 112 -27.82 6.91 29.20
C PRO A 112 -29.34 6.89 28.94
N PRO A 113 -29.80 6.96 27.66
CA PRO A 113 -31.21 6.79 27.27
C PRO A 113 -31.58 5.30 27.04
N PRO A 114 -32.89 4.98 26.90
CA PRO A 114 -33.49 3.72 27.33
C PRO A 114 -33.46 2.61 26.28
N ALA A 115 -33.61 1.37 26.77
CA ALA A 115 -33.71 0.15 25.98
C ALA A 115 -34.85 0.19 24.94
N PRO A 116 -34.67 -0.39 23.73
CA PRO A 116 -35.77 -0.82 22.88
C PRO A 116 -36.13 -2.29 23.16
N ALA A 117 -37.43 -2.53 23.14
CA ALA A 117 -38.09 -3.79 23.42
C ALA A 117 -37.79 -4.90 22.39
N THR A 118 -37.52 -6.09 22.92
CA THR A 118 -37.90 -7.45 22.48
C THR A 118 -38.41 -7.68 21.05
N SER A 119 -37.72 -8.58 20.34
CA SER A 119 -38.29 -9.63 19.47
C SER A 119 -37.27 -10.78 19.47
N ALA A 120 -37.40 -11.73 20.41
CA ALA A 120 -38.12 -12.99 20.25
C ALA A 120 -37.35 -14.00 19.38
N GLU A 121 -36.49 -14.81 20.02
CA GLU A 121 -36.29 -16.24 19.72
C GLU A 121 -35.36 -16.89 20.76
N GLY A 122 -35.83 -17.95 21.43
CA GLY A 122 -34.94 -18.96 22.02
C GLY A 122 -34.75 -19.00 23.54
N HIS A 123 -35.71 -18.58 24.36
CA HIS A 123 -35.68 -18.91 25.79
C HIS A 123 -35.89 -20.43 26.01
N ARG A 124 -34.83 -21.17 26.31
CA ARG A 124 -34.94 -22.37 27.16
C ARG A 124 -34.76 -21.95 28.61
N TYR A 125 -35.70 -21.17 29.12
CA TYR A 125 -35.86 -20.98 30.55
C TYR A 125 -36.49 -22.24 31.12
N ALA A 126 -35.80 -22.89 32.05
CA ALA A 126 -36.41 -23.91 32.89
C ALA A 126 -37.62 -23.29 33.63
N PRO A 127 -38.69 -24.06 33.89
CA PRO A 127 -39.83 -23.59 34.66
C PRO A 127 -39.36 -23.02 36.01
N TYR A 128 -39.72 -21.77 36.31
CA TYR A 128 -39.49 -21.17 37.63
C TYR A 128 -40.47 -21.82 38.62
N THR A 129 -39.94 -22.57 39.58
CA THR A 129 -40.69 -23.13 40.70
C THR A 129 -40.45 -22.25 41.93
N ASP A 130 -41.51 -21.81 42.61
CA ASP A 130 -41.47 -21.14 43.93
C ASP A 130 -41.07 -22.14 45.05
N ASP A 131 -40.00 -22.89 44.83
CA ASP A 131 -39.39 -23.75 45.85
C ASP A 131 -38.12 -23.06 46.36
N PRO A 132 -38.08 -22.56 47.60
CA PRO A 132 -36.92 -21.85 48.14
C PRO A 132 -35.67 -22.73 48.30
N GLU A 133 -35.77 -24.04 48.07
CA GLU A 133 -34.63 -24.97 47.97
C GLU A 133 -34.09 -25.18 46.54
N ALA A 134 -34.73 -24.62 45.51
CA ALA A 134 -34.24 -24.67 44.12
C ALA A 134 -33.25 -23.54 43.78
N GLY A 135 -32.68 -22.89 44.79
CA GLY A 135 -31.55 -21.98 44.62
C GLY A 135 -30.30 -22.80 44.36
N TYR A 136 -29.64 -22.57 43.23
CA TYR A 136 -28.25 -23.01 43.02
C TYR A 136 -27.48 -22.75 44.32
N THR A 137 -26.91 -23.79 44.91
CA THR A 137 -26.17 -23.62 46.16
C THR A 137 -24.98 -22.69 45.89
N ASP A 138 -24.55 -21.89 46.86
CA ASP A 138 -23.36 -21.04 46.70
C ASP A 138 -22.15 -21.87 46.21
N GLU A 139 -22.08 -23.14 46.60
CA GLU A 139 -21.12 -24.13 46.12
C GLU A 139 -21.26 -24.44 44.61
N ASP A 140 -22.48 -24.62 44.09
CA ASP A 140 -22.72 -24.85 42.65
C ASP A 140 -22.34 -23.62 41.82
N MET A 141 -22.62 -22.42 42.32
CA MET A 141 -22.24 -21.17 41.67
C MET A 141 -20.71 -20.99 41.62
N LEU A 142 -20.02 -21.31 42.73
CA LEU A 142 -18.56 -21.28 42.80
C LEU A 142 -17.91 -22.34 41.90
N LEU A 143 -18.51 -23.54 41.81
CA LEU A 143 -18.05 -24.58 40.88
C LEU A 143 -18.18 -24.13 39.42
N GLN A 144 -19.31 -23.52 39.06
CA GLN A 144 -19.53 -23.01 37.72
C GLN A 144 -18.59 -21.85 37.38
N GLN A 145 -18.32 -20.94 38.34
CA GLN A 145 -17.36 -19.87 38.14
C GLN A 145 -15.93 -20.39 37.95
N ARG A 146 -15.54 -21.46 38.67
CA ARG A 146 -14.23 -22.12 38.48
C ARG A 146 -14.13 -22.76 37.10
N LEU A 147 -15.16 -23.45 36.62
CA LEU A 147 -15.19 -24.02 35.28
C LEU A 147 -15.05 -22.94 34.19
N ILE A 148 -15.71 -21.79 34.38
CA ILE A 148 -15.61 -20.65 33.46
C ILE A 148 -14.22 -19.99 33.53
N MET A 149 -13.56 -19.96 34.69
CA MET A 149 -12.20 -19.46 34.80
C MET A 149 -11.19 -20.40 34.13
N ASP A 150 -11.34 -21.71 34.29
CA ASP A 150 -10.47 -22.71 33.68
C ASP A 150 -10.58 -22.70 32.14
N ASP A 151 -11.80 -22.56 31.61
CA ASP A 151 -12.05 -22.39 30.16
C ASP A 151 -11.40 -21.12 29.60
N GLN A 152 -11.45 -20.02 30.37
CA GLN A 152 -10.78 -18.77 30.00
C GLN A 152 -9.26 -18.89 30.05
N ASP A 153 -8.70 -19.57 31.03
CA ASP A 153 -7.26 -19.78 31.12
C ASP A 153 -6.74 -20.59 29.93
N VAL A 154 -7.47 -21.63 29.50
CA VAL A 154 -7.16 -22.38 28.28
C VAL A 154 -7.19 -21.49 27.03
N HIS A 155 -8.20 -20.63 26.90
CA HIS A 155 -8.28 -19.67 25.81
C HIS A 155 -7.15 -18.63 25.83
N LEU A 156 -6.75 -18.14 27.01
CA LEU A 156 -5.63 -17.20 27.15
C LEU A 156 -4.29 -17.86 26.79
N ASP A 157 -4.11 -19.14 27.12
CA ASP A 157 -2.92 -19.90 26.76
C ASP A 157 -2.81 -20.10 25.25
N GLU A 158 -3.94 -20.37 24.58
CA GLU A 158 -4.01 -20.44 23.13
C GLU A 158 -3.73 -19.06 22.49
N LEU A 159 -4.30 -17.99 23.05
CA LEU A 159 -4.05 -16.61 22.61
C LEU A 159 -2.57 -16.24 22.75
N SER A 160 -1.95 -16.59 23.88
CA SER A 160 -0.54 -16.39 24.17
C SER A 160 0.34 -17.09 23.14
N ARG A 161 0.08 -18.37 22.86
CA ARG A 161 0.81 -19.13 21.82
C ARG A 161 0.61 -18.53 20.42
N SER A 162 -0.57 -18.00 20.12
CA SER A 162 -0.83 -17.28 18.88
C SER A 162 -0.01 -15.99 18.78
N ILE A 163 0.07 -15.21 19.87
CA ILE A 163 0.85 -13.97 19.96
C ILE A 163 2.36 -14.26 19.82
N THR A 164 2.88 -15.32 20.43
CA THR A 164 4.29 -15.71 20.28
C THR A 164 4.61 -16.08 18.83
N ARG A 165 3.76 -16.89 18.18
CA ARG A 165 3.92 -17.23 16.75
C ARG A 165 3.81 -15.99 15.86
N GLN A 166 2.92 -15.07 16.19
CA GLN A 166 2.80 -13.79 15.48
C GLN A 166 4.08 -12.94 15.59
N ARG A 167 4.70 -12.90 16.78
CA ARG A 167 5.97 -12.22 17.00
C ARG A 167 7.09 -12.86 16.15
N ASP A 168 7.17 -14.17 16.14
CA ASP A 168 8.19 -14.89 15.36
C ASP A 168 7.99 -14.65 13.85
N LEU A 169 6.75 -14.68 13.37
CA LEU A 169 6.41 -14.30 12.00
C LEU A 169 6.75 -12.85 11.70
N SER A 170 6.57 -11.92 12.64
CA SER A 170 6.92 -10.50 12.43
C SER A 170 8.42 -10.30 12.27
N LEU A 171 9.23 -11.04 13.03
CA LEU A 171 10.68 -11.00 12.93
C LEU A 171 11.14 -11.59 11.60
N GLN A 172 10.59 -12.75 11.21
CA GLN A 172 10.93 -13.37 9.93
C GLN A 172 10.51 -12.50 8.73
N ILE A 173 9.35 -11.85 8.80
CA ILE A 173 8.93 -10.89 7.78
C ILE A 173 9.86 -9.67 7.77
N ASN A 174 10.30 -9.16 8.92
CA ASN A 174 11.25 -8.05 8.97
C ASN A 174 12.57 -8.40 8.27
N ASP A 175 13.10 -9.59 8.52
CA ASP A 175 14.32 -10.09 7.87
C ASP A 175 14.11 -10.26 6.36
N GLU A 176 13.00 -10.84 5.94
CA GLU A 176 12.66 -11.01 4.52
C GLU A 176 12.46 -9.66 3.82
N LEU A 177 11.95 -8.64 4.51
CA LEU A 177 11.81 -7.29 3.95
C LEU A 177 13.14 -6.59 3.74
N ASP A 178 14.13 -6.81 4.60
CA ASP A 178 15.49 -6.32 4.36
C ASP A 178 16.13 -7.04 3.17
N VAL A 179 15.87 -8.35 3.02
CA VAL A 179 16.27 -9.13 1.83
C VAL A 179 15.58 -8.58 0.56
N HIS A 180 14.27 -8.36 0.60
CA HIS A 180 13.51 -7.77 -0.51
C HIS A 180 13.97 -6.34 -0.84
N THR A 181 14.37 -5.54 0.15
CA THR A 181 14.94 -4.21 -0.08
C THR A 181 16.26 -4.31 -0.85
N GLY A 182 17.13 -5.26 -0.48
CA GLY A 182 18.37 -5.54 -1.22
C GLY A 182 18.10 -6.06 -2.64
N LEU A 183 17.08 -6.92 -2.81
CA LEU A 183 16.68 -7.44 -4.11
C LEU A 183 16.12 -6.32 -5.02
N LEU A 184 15.33 -5.39 -4.45
CA LEU A 184 14.81 -4.22 -5.17
C LEU A 184 15.91 -3.27 -5.61
N GLU A 185 16.98 -3.10 -4.83
CA GLU A 185 18.14 -2.31 -5.23
C GLU A 185 18.92 -2.98 -6.38
N GLY A 186 19.05 -4.30 -6.36
CA GLY A 186 19.60 -5.06 -7.49
C GLY A 186 18.75 -4.94 -8.76
N LEU A 187 17.42 -5.04 -8.61
CA LEU A 187 16.48 -4.86 -9.71
C LEU A 187 16.53 -3.43 -10.29
N ASP A 188 16.71 -2.41 -9.46
CA ASP A 188 16.86 -1.01 -9.90
C ASP A 188 18.12 -0.85 -10.77
N HIS A 189 19.24 -1.45 -10.35
CA HIS A 189 20.48 -1.44 -11.14
C HIS A 189 20.35 -2.15 -12.49
N ASP A 190 19.59 -3.24 -12.54
CA ASP A 190 19.31 -3.95 -13.78
C ASP A 190 18.32 -3.20 -14.69
N LEU A 191 17.38 -2.44 -14.12
CA LEU A 191 16.52 -1.52 -14.87
C LEU A 191 17.32 -0.36 -15.47
N ASP A 192 18.22 0.27 -14.72
CA ASP A 192 19.09 1.35 -15.21
C ASP A 192 19.98 0.88 -16.38
N ARG A 193 20.53 -0.33 -16.28
CA ARG A 193 21.26 -0.98 -17.37
C ARG A 193 20.38 -1.20 -18.59
N THR A 194 19.14 -1.67 -18.37
CA THR A 194 18.19 -1.92 -19.43
C THR A 194 17.78 -0.63 -20.13
N ASP A 195 17.50 0.44 -19.38
CA ASP A 195 17.17 1.77 -19.92
C ASP A 195 18.33 2.35 -20.75
N SER A 196 19.56 2.24 -20.24
CA SER A 196 20.77 2.66 -20.97
C SER A 196 20.91 1.92 -22.32
N ARG A 197 20.66 0.61 -22.32
CA ARG A 197 20.69 -0.21 -23.55
C ARG A 197 19.56 0.15 -24.50
N LEU A 198 18.35 0.37 -23.98
CA LEU A 198 17.17 0.76 -24.76
C LEU A 198 17.38 2.13 -25.41
N THR A 199 17.91 3.10 -24.66
CA THR A 199 18.27 4.43 -25.16
C THR A 199 19.33 4.36 -26.26
N GLY A 200 20.34 3.50 -26.08
CA GLY A 200 21.34 3.21 -27.11
C GLY A 200 20.72 2.61 -28.37
N ALA A 201 19.84 1.62 -28.22
CA ALA A 201 19.14 0.97 -29.33
C ALA A 201 18.24 1.97 -30.08
N ARG A 202 17.49 2.81 -29.35
CA ARG A 202 16.64 3.86 -29.91
C ARG A 202 17.45 4.85 -30.74
N ARG A 203 18.61 5.31 -30.25
CA ARG A 203 19.50 6.20 -31.02
C ARG A 203 20.04 5.56 -32.30
N ARG A 204 20.34 4.26 -32.27
CA ARG A 204 20.76 3.52 -33.47
C ARG A 204 19.63 3.41 -34.48
N LEU A 205 18.42 3.07 -34.01
CA LEU A 205 17.22 3.03 -34.85
C LEU A 205 16.92 4.39 -35.48
N ASP A 206 17.02 5.47 -34.72
CA ASP A 206 16.76 6.83 -35.20
C ASP A 206 17.78 7.24 -36.28
N ARG A 207 19.06 6.86 -36.10
CA ARG A 207 20.10 7.05 -37.11
C ARG A 207 19.84 6.25 -38.38
N VAL A 208 19.40 4.99 -38.24
CA VAL A 208 19.05 4.13 -39.39
C VAL A 208 17.83 4.69 -40.12
N ALA A 209 16.79 5.10 -39.40
CA ALA A 209 15.59 5.70 -39.97
C ALA A 209 15.92 6.98 -40.74
N LYS A 210 16.76 7.86 -40.17
CA LYS A 210 17.22 9.08 -40.84
C LYS A 210 18.08 8.78 -42.06
N GLY A 211 19.02 7.84 -41.95
CA GLY A 211 19.87 7.41 -43.06
C GLY A 211 19.08 6.74 -44.21
N ALA A 212 18.05 5.97 -43.89
CA ALA A 212 17.14 5.38 -44.88
C ALA A 212 16.28 6.45 -45.57
N LYS A 213 15.84 7.48 -44.84
CA LYS A 213 15.09 8.61 -45.42
C LYS A 213 15.94 9.44 -46.38
N GLU A 214 17.19 9.74 -46.02
CA GLU A 214 18.09 10.57 -46.84
C GLU A 214 18.63 9.81 -48.07
N ASN A 215 19.00 8.53 -47.91
CA ASN A 215 19.59 7.73 -48.98
C ASN A 215 18.57 6.85 -49.73
N GLY A 216 17.30 6.86 -49.31
CA GLY A 216 16.27 5.99 -49.86
C GLY A 216 16.06 6.18 -51.36
N SER A 217 16.08 7.42 -51.85
CA SER A 217 15.98 7.73 -53.29
C SER A 217 17.17 7.14 -54.07
N THR A 218 18.39 7.32 -53.58
CA THR A 218 19.61 6.79 -54.20
C THR A 218 19.61 5.26 -54.23
N VAL A 219 19.19 4.61 -53.15
CA VAL A 219 19.05 3.14 -53.08
C VAL A 219 17.98 2.66 -54.06
N MET A 220 16.84 3.36 -54.16
CA MET A 220 15.77 3.02 -55.09
C MET A 220 16.23 3.14 -56.56
N ILE A 221 16.92 4.22 -56.91
CA ILE A 221 17.51 4.43 -58.24
C ILE A 221 18.55 3.33 -58.56
N ALA A 222 19.45 3.01 -57.63
CA ALA A 222 20.45 1.94 -57.84
C ALA A 222 19.80 0.56 -58.04
N LEU A 223 18.71 0.28 -57.31
CA LEU A 223 17.94 -0.95 -57.44
C LEU A 223 17.25 -1.02 -58.81
N LEU A 224 16.66 0.09 -59.28
CA LEU A 224 16.10 0.20 -60.64
C LEU A 224 17.15 -0.09 -61.73
N ILE A 225 18.35 0.47 -61.60
CA ILE A 225 19.46 0.23 -62.54
C ILE A 225 19.87 -1.25 -62.54
N LEU A 226 19.96 -1.86 -61.35
CA LEU A 226 20.30 -3.29 -61.22
C LEU A 226 19.24 -4.18 -61.89
N VAL A 227 17.95 -3.90 -61.68
CA VAL A 227 16.85 -4.62 -62.34
C VAL A 227 16.94 -4.46 -63.86
N LEU A 228 17.20 -3.25 -64.34
CA LEU A 228 17.37 -3.00 -65.79
C LEU A 228 18.55 -3.79 -66.37
N LEU A 229 19.69 -3.85 -65.67
CA LEU A 229 20.86 -4.64 -66.07
C LEU A 229 20.55 -6.13 -66.16
N ILE A 230 19.84 -6.67 -65.17
CA ILE A 230 19.39 -8.07 -65.17
C ILE A 230 18.49 -8.33 -66.38
N LEU A 231 17.53 -7.43 -66.64
CA LEU A 231 16.61 -7.55 -67.76
C LEU A 231 17.35 -7.51 -69.10
N ILE A 232 18.35 -6.63 -69.24
CA ILE A 232 19.23 -6.59 -70.43
C ILE A 232 19.98 -7.91 -70.58
N ILE A 233 20.59 -8.44 -69.53
CA ILE A 233 21.34 -9.71 -69.60
C ILE A 233 20.40 -10.84 -70.04
N VAL A 234 19.23 -10.95 -69.43
CA VAL A 234 18.24 -12.01 -69.72
C VAL A 234 17.64 -11.87 -71.12
N PHE A 235 17.42 -10.65 -71.62
CA PHE A 235 16.79 -10.42 -72.93
C PHE A 235 17.79 -10.41 -74.08
N LYS A 236 19.06 -10.08 -73.80
CA LYS A 236 20.16 -10.05 -74.77
C LYS A 236 20.87 -11.40 -74.91
N THR A 237 20.80 -12.24 -73.87
CA THR A 237 21.20 -13.66 -73.93
C THR A 237 20.06 -14.48 -74.53
#